data_AF-A0A3M1AZ26-F1
#
_entry.id   AF-A0A3M1AZ26-F1
#
_cell.length_a   1.000
_cell.length_b   1.000
_cell.length_c   1.000
_cell.angle_alpha   90.00
_cell.angle_beta   90.00
_cell.angle_gamma   90.00
#
_symmetry.space_group_name_H-M   'P 1'
#
loop_
_entity.id
_entity.type
_entity.pdbx_description
1 polymer ?
#
loop_
_entity_poly.entity_id
_entity_poly.type
_entity_poly.pdbx_seq_one_letter_code
_entity_poly.pdbx_strand_id
1 'polypeptide(L)'
;MRLGPAFTRKILIGMALAALVYLGMSLWSGFDRLLLVLRAFPWPWLVAVFGLSLVNYGVRFLRWQAYLRALSVEIPWGKSLRIFLSGFVLTITPGKAGEVVK
;
A
#
# COMPACT_ATOMS: atom_id res chain seq x y z
N MET A 1 5.58 10.31 34.82
CA MET A 1 7.01 10.30 34.43
C MET A 1 7.15 10.84 33.02
N ARG A 2 7.55 12.10 32.84
CA ARG A 2 7.93 12.62 31.51
C ARG A 2 9.41 12.31 31.30
N LEU A 3 9.71 11.34 30.45
CA LEU A 3 11.09 11.00 30.09
C LEU A 3 11.73 12.20 29.38
N GLY A 4 12.92 12.63 29.81
CA GLY A 4 13.60 13.77 29.21
C GLY A 4 13.91 13.54 27.72
N PRO A 5 13.91 14.59 26.88
CA PRO A 5 14.07 14.46 25.42
C PRO A 5 15.37 13.75 24.99
N ALA A 6 16.42 13.83 25.81
CA ALA A 6 17.67 13.10 25.59
C ALA A 6 17.54 11.58 25.80
N PHE A 7 16.68 11.13 26.72
CA PHE A 7 16.44 9.71 27.00
C PHE A 7 15.60 9.07 25.89
N THR A 8 14.54 9.74 25.44
CA THR A 8 13.73 9.30 24.30
C THR A 8 14.58 9.17 23.04
N ARG A 9 15.49 10.12 22.77
CA ARG A 9 16.42 10.04 21.62
C ARG A 9 17.32 8.81 21.69
N LYS A 10 17.86 8.48 22.87
CA LYS A 10 18.72 7.30 23.06
C LYS A 10 17.94 5.99 22.87
N ILE A 11 16.70 5.91 23.35
CA ILE A 11 15.82 4.75 23.11
C ILE A 11 15.51 4.59 21.63
N LEU A 12 15.15 5.68 20.94
CA LEU A 12 14.85 5.64 19.50
C LEU A 12 16.07 5.19 18.69
N ILE A 13 17.26 5.69 19.03
CA ILE A 13 18.52 5.25 18.39
C ILE A 13 18.77 3.77 18.67
N GLY A 14 18.60 3.31 19.92
CA GLY A 14 18.76 1.90 20.29
C GLY A 14 17.79 0.98 19.54
N MET A 15 16.52 1.38 19.43
CA MET A 15 15.51 0.66 18.65
C MET A 15 15.84 0.62 17.16
N ALA A 16 16.26 1.75 16.59
CA ALA A 16 16.68 1.81 15.19
C ALA A 16 17.90 0.93 14.92
N LEU A 17 18.88 0.93 15.83
CA LEU A 17 20.07 0.09 15.73
C LEU A 17 19.72 -1.40 15.84
N ALA A 18 18.86 -1.78 16.79
CA ALA A 18 18.37 -3.14 16.94
C ALA A 18 17.59 -3.60 15.70
N ALA A 19 16.74 -2.74 15.14
CA ALA A 19 16.01 -3.01 13.90
C ALA A 19 16.97 -3.19 12.71
N LEU A 20 18.01 -2.37 12.60
CA LEU A 20 19.05 -2.49 11.57
C LEU A 20 19.83 -3.79 11.68
N VAL A 21 20.26 -4.16 12.89
CA VAL A 21 20.99 -5.43 13.14
C VAL A 21 20.09 -6.62 12.82
N TYR A 22 18.83 -6.58 13.26
CA TYR A 22 17.86 -7.63 12.96
C TYR A 22 17.59 -7.76 11.45
N LEU A 23 17.40 -6.64 10.76
CA LEU A 23 17.27 -6.62 9.30
C LEU A 23 18.50 -7.22 8.62
N GLY A 24 19.70 -6.82 9.04
CA GLY A 24 20.96 -7.37 8.52
C GLY A 24 21.07 -8.88 8.73
N MET A 25 20.75 -9.37 9.92
CA MET A 25 20.73 -10.81 10.23
C MET A 25 19.67 -11.58 9.45
N SER A 26 18.48 -11.00 9.28
CA SER A 26 17.38 -11.59 8.51
C SER A 26 17.74 -11.70 7.02
N LEU A 27 18.36 -10.66 6.47
CA LEU A 27 18.86 -10.66 5.10
C LEU A 27 20.05 -11.61 4.91
N TRP A 28 20.91 -11.80 5.90
CA TRP A 28 22.04 -12.72 5.77
C TRP A 28 21.64 -14.19 5.92
N SER A 29 20.72 -14.51 6.85
CA SER A 29 20.34 -15.89 7.16
C SER A 29 19.16 -16.43 6.35
N GLY A 30 18.25 -15.55 5.91
CA GLY A 30 16.98 -15.93 5.29
C GLY A 30 16.95 -15.83 3.77
N PHE A 31 17.93 -15.17 3.14
CA PHE A 31 17.85 -14.81 1.73
C PHE A 31 17.95 -16.00 0.78
N ASP A 32 18.79 -17.00 1.08
CA ASP A 32 18.87 -18.22 0.29
C ASP A 32 17.55 -19.00 0.31
N ARG A 33 16.94 -19.10 1.49
CA ARG A 33 15.64 -19.78 1.67
C ARG A 33 14.50 -19.00 1.00
N LEU A 34 14.52 -17.67 1.09
CA LEU A 34 13.57 -16.79 0.42
C LEU A 34 13.67 -16.92 -1.12
N LEU A 35 14.89 -16.91 -1.66
CA LEU A 35 15.16 -17.10 -3.09
C LEU A 35 14.68 -18.46 -3.58
N LEU A 36 14.89 -19.52 -2.79
CA LEU A 36 14.45 -20.87 -3.14
C LEU A 36 12.92 -20.95 -3.23
N VAL A 37 12.22 -20.36 -2.26
CA VAL A 37 10.74 -20.26 -2.28
C VAL A 37 10.26 -19.39 -3.44
N LEU A 38 10.90 -18.27 -3.73
CA LEU A 38 10.54 -17.40 -4.86
C LEU A 38 10.76 -18.08 -6.21
N ARG A 39 11.83 -18.88 -6.36
CA ARG A 39 12.09 -19.67 -7.58
C ARG A 39 11.12 -20.83 -7.75
N ALA A 40 10.72 -21.46 -6.64
CA ALA A 40 9.70 -22.49 -6.63
C ALA A 40 8.26 -21.91 -6.71
N PHE A 41 8.10 -20.58 -6.65
CA PHE A 41 6.81 -19.95 -6.65
C PHE A 41 6.14 -20.13 -8.03
N PRO A 42 4.95 -20.74 -8.07
CA PRO A 42 4.26 -21.00 -9.32
C PRO A 42 3.68 -19.70 -9.91
N TRP A 43 4.23 -19.28 -11.07
CA TRP A 43 3.77 -18.12 -11.84
C TRP A 43 2.26 -18.00 -12.08
N PRO A 44 1.49 -19.10 -12.31
CA PRO A 44 0.04 -19.00 -12.49
C PRO A 44 -0.68 -18.38 -11.30
N TRP A 45 -0.20 -18.64 -10.08
CA TRP A 45 -0.79 -18.06 -8.88
C TRP A 45 -0.52 -16.57 -8.77
N LEU A 46 0.63 -16.11 -9.25
CA LEU A 46 0.94 -14.69 -9.33
C LEU A 46 -0.10 -13.98 -10.22
N VAL A 47 -0.30 -14.53 -11.43
CA VAL A 47 -1.29 -14.01 -12.38
C VAL A 47 -2.71 -14.07 -11.80
N ALA A 48 -3.06 -15.16 -11.12
CA ALA A 48 -4.37 -15.30 -10.48
C ALA A 48 -4.60 -14.25 -9.38
N VAL A 49 -3.62 -14.03 -8.50
CA VAL A 49 -3.72 -13.04 -7.42
C VAL A 49 -3.80 -11.62 -7.98
N PHE A 50 -2.97 -11.27 -8.95
CA PHE A 50 -3.05 -9.96 -9.61
C PHE A 50 -4.35 -9.78 -10.38
N GLY A 51 -4.80 -10.82 -11.10
CA GLY A 51 -6.06 -10.83 -11.82
C GLY A 51 -7.25 -10.64 -10.89
N LEU A 52 -7.32 -11.40 -9.80
CA LEU A 52 -8.35 -11.26 -8.76
C LEU A 52 -8.33 -9.86 -8.13
N SER A 53 -7.14 -9.30 -7.91
CA SER A 53 -6.98 -7.94 -7.38
C SER A 53 -7.49 -6.88 -8.38
N LEU A 54 -7.19 -7.03 -9.66
CA LEU A 54 -7.71 -6.16 -10.73
C LEU A 54 -9.23 -6.27 -10.85
N VAL A 55 -9.78 -7.49 -10.80
CA VAL A 55 -11.23 -7.73 -10.79
C VAL A 55 -11.88 -7.06 -9.59
N ASN A 56 -11.26 -7.14 -8.41
CA ASN A 56 -11.75 -6.46 -7.21
C ASN A 56 -11.86 -4.93 -7.43
N TYR A 57 -10.82 -4.30 -7.98
CA TYR A 57 -10.86 -2.87 -8.30
C TYR A 57 -11.87 -2.55 -9.40
N GLY A 58 -12.02 -3.42 -10.39
CA GLY A 58 -13.03 -3.30 -11.44
C GLY A 58 -14.45 -3.29 -10.87
N VAL A 59 -14.80 -4.25 -10.01
CA VAL A 59 -16.10 -4.30 -9.32
C VAL A 59 -16.33 -3.04 -8.48
N ARG A 60 -15.29 -2.58 -7.77
CA ARG A 60 -15.38 -1.34 -6.98
C ARG A 60 -15.63 -0.12 -7.86
N PHE A 61 -15.02 -0.05 -9.04
CA PHE A 61 -15.26 1.00 -10.02
C PHE A 61 -16.67 0.93 -10.62
N LEU A 62 -17.18 -0.27 -10.92
CA LEU A 62 -18.57 -0.44 -11.38
C LEU A 62 -19.58 0.03 -10.34
N ARG A 63 -19.34 -0.28 -9.07
CA ARG A 63 -20.16 0.22 -7.96
C ARG A 63 -20.11 1.75 -7.87
N TRP A 64 -18.93 2.35 -8.08
CA TRP A 64 -18.79 3.81 -8.19
C TRP A 64 -19.62 4.39 -9.34
N GLN A 65 -19.59 3.77 -10.53
CA GLN A 65 -20.45 4.19 -11.65
C GLN A 65 -21.94 4.07 -11.31
N ALA A 66 -22.35 3.01 -10.62
CA ALA A 66 -23.73 2.83 -10.20
C ALA A 66 -24.19 3.97 -9.26
N TYR A 67 -23.34 4.40 -8.33
CA TYR A 67 -23.63 5.55 -7.49
C TYR A 67 -23.72 6.86 -8.28
N LEU A 68 -22.80 7.12 -9.22
CA LEU A 68 -22.89 8.32 -10.06
C LEU A 68 -24.19 8.35 -10.87
N ARG A 69 -24.62 7.21 -11.41
CA ARG A 69 -25.92 7.08 -12.08
C ARG A 69 -27.10 7.34 -11.16
N ALA A 70 -27.06 6.81 -9.94
CA ALA A 70 -28.11 7.06 -8.93
C ALA A 70 -28.20 8.53 -8.51
N LEU A 71 -27.09 9.28 -8.59
CA LEU A 71 -27.03 10.72 -8.33
C LEU A 71 -27.30 11.58 -9.57
N SER A 72 -27.65 10.99 -10.72
CA SER A 72 -27.83 11.69 -12.00
C SER A 72 -26.60 12.49 -12.45
N VAL A 73 -25.40 12.03 -12.08
CA VAL A 73 -24.12 12.65 -12.45
C VAL A 73 -23.55 11.94 -13.66
N GLU A 74 -23.57 12.60 -14.81
CA GLU A 74 -23.04 12.07 -16.07
C GLU A 74 -21.58 12.45 -16.25
N ILE A 75 -20.68 11.47 -16.10
CA ILE A 75 -19.24 11.66 -16.35
C ILE A 75 -18.79 10.60 -17.36
N PRO A 76 -18.05 10.99 -18.43
CA PRO A 76 -17.46 10.03 -19.35
C PRO A 76 -16.58 9.01 -18.62
N TRP A 77 -16.71 7.72 -18.97
CA TRP A 77 -16.06 6.62 -18.27
C TRP A 77 -14.55 6.80 -18.07
N GLY A 78 -13.83 7.28 -19.09
CA GLY A 78 -12.39 7.54 -19.00
C GLY A 78 -12.02 8.62 -17.98
N LYS A 79 -12.85 9.69 -17.86
CA LYS A 79 -12.65 10.74 -16.86
C LYS A 79 -13.01 10.22 -15.47
N SER A 80 -14.11 9.47 -15.36
CA SER A 80 -14.54 8.86 -14.09
C SER A 80 -13.53 7.85 -13.55
N LEU A 81 -12.87 7.08 -14.43
CA LEU A 81 -11.79 6.16 -14.05
C LEU A 81 -10.58 6.91 -13.49
N ARG A 82 -10.17 8.02 -14.11
CA ARG A 82 -9.06 8.86 -13.59
C ARG A 82 -9.39 9.43 -12.21
N ILE A 83 -10.62 9.91 -12.01
CA ILE A 83 -11.10 10.42 -10.71
C ILE A 83 -11.11 9.30 -9.66
N PHE A 84 -11.58 8.10 -10.03
CA PHE A 84 -11.56 6.94 -9.15
C PHE A 84 -10.13 6.54 -8.76
N LEU A 85 -9.19 6.54 -9.72
CA LEU A 85 -7.78 6.25 -9.49
C LEU A 85 -7.08 7.33 -8.65
N SER A 86 -7.40 8.62 -8.81
CA SER A 86 -6.82 9.67 -7.96
C SER A 86 -7.19 9.51 -6.48
N GLY A 87 -8.34 8.89 -6.18
CA GLY A 87 -8.70 8.53 -4.80
C GLY A 87 -7.74 7.54 -4.13
N PHE A 88 -7.04 6.70 -4.91
CA PHE A 88 -6.03 5.78 -4.35
C PHE A 88 -4.75 6.50 -3.94
N VAL A 89 -4.40 7.61 -4.60
CA VAL A 89 -3.25 8.43 -4.21
C VAL A 89 -3.43 8.94 -2.78
N LEU A 90 -4.66 9.32 -2.41
CA LEU A 90 -4.99 9.75 -1.04
C LEU A 90 -4.90 8.62 -0.01
N THR A 91 -4.91 7.35 -0.42
CA THR A 91 -4.80 6.19 0.48
C THR A 91 -3.34 5.86 0.82
N ILE A 92 -2.40 6.16 -0.07
CA ILE A 92 -0.98 5.82 0.09
C ILE A 92 -0.26 6.81 1.01
N THR A 93 -0.76 8.03 1.17
CA THR A 93 -0.20 9.04 2.09
C THR A 93 -1.06 9.19 3.34
N PRO A 94 -0.59 8.79 4.54
CA PRO A 94 -1.35 9.04 5.76
C PRO A 94 -1.31 10.54 6.09
N GLY A 95 -2.46 11.22 6.00
CA GLY A 95 -2.76 12.37 6.87
C GLY A 95 -2.45 13.80 6.41
N LYS A 96 -2.38 14.14 5.11
CA LYS A 96 -2.38 15.57 4.68
C LYS A 96 -2.59 15.90 3.19
N ALA A 97 -2.80 14.92 2.31
CA ALA A 97 -2.92 15.18 0.87
C ALA A 97 -4.27 15.83 0.45
N GLY A 98 -5.27 15.87 1.33
CA GLY A 98 -6.57 16.49 1.05
C GLY A 98 -6.53 18.02 0.89
N GLU A 99 -5.53 18.71 1.45
CA GLU A 99 -5.36 20.16 1.27
C GLU A 99 -4.67 20.54 -0.05
N VAL A 100 -3.99 19.60 -0.71
CA VAL A 100 -3.21 19.85 -1.94
C VAL A 100 -4.06 19.74 -3.21
N VAL A 101 -5.26 19.16 -3.12
CA VAL A 101 -6.22 19.04 -4.24
C VAL A 101 -7.30 20.12 -4.14
N LYS A 102 -6.92 21.32 -3.70
CA LYS A 102 -7.75 22.52 -3.75
C LYS A 102 -7.19 23.46 -4.81
#